data_AF-A0A3B8LTJ0-F1
#
_entry.id   AF-A0A3B8LTJ0-F1
#
_cell.length_a   1.000
_cell.length_b   1.000
_cell.length_c   1.000
_cell.angle_alpha   90.00
_cell.angle_beta   90.00
_cell.angle_gamma   90.00
#
_symmetry.space_group_name_H-M   'P 1'
#
loop_
_entity.id
_entity.type
_entity.pdbx_description
1 polymer ?
#
loop_
_entity_poly.entity_id
_entity_poly.type
_entity_poly.pdbx_seq_one_letter_code
_entity_poly.pdbx_strand_id
1 'polypeptide(L)'
;MHQKQKTAGLARRDFLTAAAAIAVGAHAAVGQDKKAPSPKGRSHYGKDAPPVRYPDPDILVLDDRFKKYKLGNSAIRRVYHSKDMLWAEGPAWNGVGRYLLWSDIPNNVQMRYLEEDGHVSTFRHPSGNSNGNTFDWAGRQIACEHGNRRVVRYEYDGTITVLAHKVNGKELNAPNDAVVHP
;
A
#
# COMPACT_ATOMS: atom_id res chain seq x y z
N MET A 1 -18.13 65.02 -31.50
CA MET A 1 -17.15 64.55 -30.50
C MET A 1 -17.86 63.60 -29.53
N HIS A 2 -17.71 62.29 -29.71
CA HIS A 2 -18.17 61.26 -28.77
C HIS A 2 -17.15 60.11 -28.82
N GLN A 3 -16.35 60.00 -27.75
CA GLN A 3 -15.39 58.92 -27.52
C GLN A 3 -16.16 57.65 -27.12
N LYS A 4 -16.08 56.58 -27.91
CA LYS A 4 -16.49 55.23 -27.48
C LYS A 4 -15.28 54.50 -26.87
N GLN A 5 -15.40 54.18 -25.59
CA GLN A 5 -14.47 53.34 -24.84
C GLN A 5 -14.39 51.94 -25.46
N LYS A 6 -13.17 51.45 -25.70
CA LYS A 6 -12.88 50.05 -25.98
C LYS A 6 -12.78 49.31 -24.65
N THR A 7 -13.70 48.39 -24.37
CA THR A 7 -13.56 47.42 -23.28
C THR A 7 -12.53 46.37 -23.70
N ALA A 8 -11.37 46.37 -23.05
CA ALA A 8 -10.37 45.31 -23.17
C ALA A 8 -10.92 44.01 -22.55
N GLY A 9 -11.19 43.01 -23.37
CA GLY A 9 -11.46 41.66 -22.89
C GLY A 9 -10.18 41.06 -22.33
N LEU A 10 -10.21 40.62 -21.07
CA LEU A 10 -9.13 39.83 -20.48
C LEU A 10 -8.88 38.59 -21.36
N ALA A 11 -7.62 38.39 -21.72
CA ALA A 11 -7.22 37.25 -22.52
C ALA A 11 -7.31 35.96 -21.68
N ARG A 12 -7.76 34.85 -22.29
CA ARG A 12 -7.81 33.50 -21.69
C ARG A 12 -6.45 32.97 -21.17
N ARG A 13 -5.36 33.72 -21.29
CA ARG A 13 -4.03 33.40 -20.75
C ARG A 13 -3.82 33.91 -19.32
N ASP A 14 -4.66 34.80 -18.82
CA ASP A 14 -4.51 35.35 -17.45
C ASP A 14 -5.22 34.50 -16.38
N PHE A 15 -5.91 33.43 -16.78
CA PHE A 15 -6.61 32.52 -15.85
C PHE A 15 -5.71 31.39 -15.30
N LEU A 16 -4.50 31.21 -15.85
CA LEU A 16 -3.57 30.16 -15.41
C LEU A 16 -2.52 30.64 -14.40
N THR A 17 -2.41 31.95 -14.17
CA THR A 17 -1.46 32.52 -13.19
C THR A 17 -2.07 32.78 -11.81
N ALA A 18 -3.39 32.62 -11.63
CA ALA A 18 -4.06 32.81 -10.34
C ALA A 18 -4.42 31.52 -9.59
N ALA A 19 -4.07 30.33 -10.11
CA ALA A 19 -4.30 29.05 -9.43
C ALA A 19 -3.04 28.47 -8.76
N ALA A 20 -1.89 29.13 -8.88
CA ALA A 20 -0.62 28.65 -8.34
C ALA A 20 -0.24 29.22 -6.95
N ALA A 21 -1.11 30.02 -6.31
CA ALA A 21 -0.76 30.77 -5.10
C ALA A 21 -1.61 30.48 -3.85
N ILE A 22 -2.46 29.45 -3.83
CA ILE A 22 -3.14 29.01 -2.59
C ILE A 22 -3.15 27.48 -2.51
N ALA A 23 -1.98 26.89 -2.26
CA ALA A 23 -1.85 25.51 -1.77
C ALA A 23 -0.72 25.37 -0.75
N VAL A 24 -0.43 26.43 0.00
CA VAL A 24 0.45 26.38 1.17
C VAL A 24 -0.39 26.82 2.37
N GLY A 25 -0.98 25.85 3.06
CA GLY A 25 -1.71 26.15 4.30
C GLY A 25 -2.92 25.28 4.60
N ALA A 26 -2.79 23.96 4.51
CA ALA A 26 -3.70 23.05 5.22
C ALA A 26 -2.98 21.75 5.56
N HIS A 27 -1.86 21.85 6.30
CA HIS A 27 -1.55 20.78 7.24
C HIS A 27 -2.62 20.85 8.32
N ALA A 28 -3.76 20.19 8.08
CA ALA A 28 -4.69 19.90 9.15
C ALA A 28 -3.90 19.15 10.21
N ALA A 29 -3.64 19.83 11.33
CA ALA A 29 -3.17 19.22 12.54
C ALA A 29 -4.26 18.23 12.97
N VAL A 30 -4.16 17.00 12.49
CA VAL A 30 -4.83 15.85 13.11
C VAL A 30 -4.34 15.87 14.55
N GLY A 31 -5.29 16.01 15.47
CA GLY A 31 -5.04 16.19 16.89
C GLY A 31 -3.98 15.20 17.37
N GLN A 32 -2.84 15.75 17.82
CA GLN A 32 -1.89 14.96 18.58
C GLN A 32 -2.59 14.58 19.88
N ASP A 33 -2.96 13.32 19.99
CA ASP A 33 -3.37 12.73 21.25
C ASP A 33 -2.23 12.94 22.25
N LYS A 34 -2.46 13.79 23.26
CA LYS A 34 -1.46 14.17 24.27
C LYS A 34 -1.03 13.00 25.18
N LYS A 35 -1.50 11.79 24.90
CA LYS A 35 -1.14 10.53 25.59
C LYS A 35 -0.15 9.68 24.81
N ALA A 36 0.13 9.97 23.53
CA ALA A 36 1.17 9.27 22.80
C ALA A 36 2.54 9.74 23.32
N PRO A 37 3.39 8.87 23.90
CA PRO A 37 4.73 9.27 24.30
C PRO A 37 5.48 9.84 23.10
N SER A 38 6.21 10.94 23.32
CA SER A 38 7.04 11.61 22.30
C SER A 38 7.97 10.62 21.58
N PRO A 39 8.30 10.82 20.28
CA PRO A 39 9.00 9.84 19.43
C PRO A 39 10.52 9.80 19.72
N LYS A 40 10.92 9.60 20.97
CA LYS A 40 12.28 9.25 21.35
C LYS A 40 12.37 7.73 21.44
N GLY A 41 12.83 7.09 20.36
CA GLY A 41 13.14 5.66 20.35
C GLY A 41 12.32 4.79 19.40
N ARG A 42 12.05 5.26 18.16
CA ARG A 42 11.61 4.33 17.11
C ARG A 42 12.69 3.26 16.93
N SER A 43 12.27 2.00 16.78
CA SER A 43 13.17 0.90 16.46
C SER A 43 14.09 1.27 15.30
N HIS A 44 15.39 1.28 15.59
CA HIS A 44 16.40 1.33 14.55
C HIS A 44 16.43 -0.05 13.92
N TYR A 45 16.12 -0.14 12.63
CA TYR A 45 16.27 -1.39 11.90
C TYR A 45 17.57 -1.26 11.09
N GLY A 46 18.67 -1.72 11.65
CA GLY A 46 20.01 -1.63 11.07
C GLY A 46 20.92 -2.70 11.67
N LYS A 47 22.05 -2.97 11.03
CA LYS A 47 23.01 -3.98 11.51
C LYS A 47 23.49 -3.71 12.95
N ASP A 48 23.56 -2.44 13.34
CA ASP A 48 24.04 -1.98 14.65
C ASP A 48 22.88 -1.54 15.56
N ALA A 49 21.65 -1.96 15.24
CA ALA A 49 20.49 -1.64 16.05
C ALA A 49 20.61 -2.28 17.45
N PRO A 50 20.24 -1.57 18.53
CA PRO A 50 20.17 -2.17 19.84
C PRO A 50 19.09 -3.28 19.83
N PRO A 51 19.27 -4.36 20.63
CA PRO A 51 18.24 -5.37 20.78
C PRO A 51 16.91 -4.76 21.24
N VAL A 52 15.79 -5.22 20.65
CA VAL A 52 14.45 -4.80 21.07
C VAL A 52 14.20 -5.28 22.50
N ARG A 53 13.80 -4.34 23.37
CA ARG A 53 13.39 -4.65 24.74
C ARG A 53 11.90 -4.95 24.77
N TYR A 54 11.51 -5.92 25.60
CA TYR A 54 10.12 -6.27 25.84
C TYR A 54 9.54 -5.52 27.06
N PRO A 55 8.26 -5.13 27.05
CA PRO A 55 7.38 -5.13 25.87
C PRO A 55 7.87 -4.12 24.83
N ASP A 56 7.73 -4.48 23.55
CA ASP A 56 8.19 -3.62 22.46
C ASP A 56 7.55 -2.22 22.60
N PRO A 57 8.37 -1.15 22.73
CA PRO A 57 7.88 0.20 22.95
C PRO A 57 7.13 0.76 21.73
N ASP A 58 7.35 0.20 20.53
CA ASP A 58 6.67 0.64 19.30
C ASP A 58 5.28 -0.01 19.13
N ILE A 59 4.93 -1.01 19.94
CA ILE A 59 3.58 -1.59 19.97
C ILE A 59 2.72 -0.80 20.96
N LEU A 60 2.04 0.22 20.45
CA LEU A 60 1.16 1.10 21.23
C LEU A 60 -0.29 0.59 21.24
N VAL A 61 -0.94 0.66 22.39
CA VAL A 61 -2.38 0.42 22.53
C VAL A 61 -3.07 1.76 22.68
N LEU A 62 -3.85 2.15 21.68
CA LEU A 62 -4.57 3.43 21.67
C LEU A 62 -5.94 3.35 22.36
N ASP A 63 -6.54 2.16 22.38
CA ASP A 63 -7.86 1.90 22.98
C ASP A 63 -7.77 0.70 23.93
N ASP A 64 -8.30 0.86 25.13
CA ASP A 64 -8.22 -0.14 26.21
C ASP A 64 -8.78 -1.51 25.83
N ARG A 65 -9.76 -1.57 24.91
CA ARG A 65 -10.33 -2.83 24.39
C ARG A 65 -9.28 -3.72 23.72
N PHE A 66 -8.18 -3.13 23.24
CA PHE A 66 -7.10 -3.84 22.58
C PHE A 66 -5.95 -4.26 23.50
N LYS A 67 -5.97 -3.87 24.79
CA LYS A 67 -4.91 -4.25 25.75
C LYS A 67 -4.67 -5.76 25.80
N LYS A 68 -5.74 -6.55 25.71
CA LYS A 68 -5.69 -8.02 25.73
C LYS A 68 -5.01 -8.64 24.50
N TYR A 69 -4.87 -7.91 23.40
CA TYR A 69 -4.22 -8.39 22.17
C TYR A 69 -2.73 -8.01 22.10
N LYS A 70 -2.24 -7.11 22.97
CA LYS A 70 -0.81 -6.80 23.04
C LYS A 70 -0.08 -7.93 23.75
N LEU A 71 0.67 -8.72 22.97
CA LEU A 71 1.58 -9.73 23.50
C LEU A 71 2.85 -9.06 24.03
N GLY A 72 3.07 -9.14 25.35
CA GLY A 72 4.20 -8.47 26.01
C GLY A 72 5.58 -8.98 25.59
N ASN A 73 5.66 -10.18 25.02
CA ASN A 73 6.88 -10.82 24.53
C ASN A 73 6.99 -10.84 23.00
N SER A 74 6.17 -10.04 22.30
CA SER A 74 6.24 -9.89 20.84
C SER A 74 6.96 -8.59 20.46
N ALA A 75 7.73 -8.65 19.38
CA ALA A 75 8.45 -7.50 18.81
C ALA A 75 8.12 -7.34 17.33
N ILE A 76 8.18 -6.10 16.84
CA ILE A 76 8.12 -5.81 15.41
C ILE A 76 9.42 -6.28 14.76
N ARG A 77 9.32 -7.09 13.71
CA ARG A 77 10.47 -7.57 12.94
C ARG A 77 10.42 -7.03 11.52
N ARG A 78 11.53 -6.46 11.06
CA ARG A 78 11.70 -6.11 9.65
C ARG A 78 12.17 -7.32 8.86
N VAL A 79 11.27 -7.93 8.10
CA VAL A 79 11.55 -9.12 7.28
C VAL A 79 12.21 -8.78 5.94
N TYR A 80 11.97 -7.58 5.40
CA TYR A 80 12.56 -7.12 4.15
C TYR A 80 12.77 -5.61 4.15
N HIS A 81 13.80 -5.16 3.43
CA HIS A 81 14.03 -3.76 3.09
C HIS A 81 14.97 -3.71 1.89
N SER A 82 14.62 -2.94 0.86
CA SER A 82 15.53 -2.53 -0.21
C SER A 82 15.37 -1.04 -0.48
N LYS A 83 16.45 -0.37 -0.92
CA LYS A 83 16.36 1.01 -1.43
C LYS A 83 15.64 1.08 -2.78
N ASP A 84 15.59 -0.04 -3.49
CA ASP A 84 14.96 -0.14 -4.80
C ASP A 84 13.46 -0.44 -4.69
N MET A 85 12.99 -0.89 -3.52
CA MET A 85 11.56 -1.14 -3.25
C MET A 85 10.84 0.19 -3.12
N LEU A 86 9.85 0.44 -3.98
CA LEU A 86 9.19 1.74 -4.05
C LEU A 86 7.91 1.78 -3.21
N TRP A 87 7.07 0.75 -3.28
CA TRP A 87 5.82 0.72 -2.52
C TRP A 87 5.33 -0.70 -2.26
N ALA A 88 5.59 -1.19 -1.05
CA ALA A 88 5.13 -2.50 -0.59
C ALA A 88 3.65 -2.46 -0.17
N GLU A 89 2.80 -3.26 -0.81
CA GLU A 89 1.35 -3.32 -0.57
C GLU A 89 0.78 -4.72 -0.79
N GLY A 90 -0.49 -4.90 -0.43
CA GLY A 90 -1.24 -6.12 -0.68
C GLY A 90 -0.59 -7.41 -0.16
N PRO A 91 -0.18 -7.47 1.14
CA PRO A 91 0.38 -8.67 1.72
C PRO A 91 -0.65 -9.80 1.81
N ALA A 92 -0.28 -11.02 1.39
CA ALA A 92 -1.10 -12.21 1.47
C ALA A 92 -0.29 -13.42 1.94
N TRP A 93 -0.83 -14.16 2.90
CA TRP A 93 -0.19 -15.37 3.43
C TRP A 93 -0.75 -16.62 2.77
N ASN A 94 0.12 -17.48 2.23
CA ASN A 94 -0.25 -18.82 1.81
C ASN A 94 0.04 -19.83 2.93
N GLY A 95 -1.01 -20.38 3.54
CA GLY A 95 -0.88 -21.30 4.67
C GLY A 95 -0.21 -22.64 4.35
N VAL A 96 -0.44 -23.18 3.14
CA VAL A 96 0.12 -24.48 2.73
C VAL A 96 1.58 -24.32 2.31
N GLY A 97 1.86 -23.30 1.49
CA GLY A 97 3.20 -23.00 1.00
C GLY A 97 4.10 -22.27 1.99
N ARG A 98 3.56 -21.83 3.15
CA ARG A 98 4.27 -21.12 4.22
C ARG A 98 5.10 -19.93 3.73
N TYR A 99 4.45 -19.05 2.96
CA TYR A 99 5.07 -17.86 2.44
C TYR A 99 4.16 -16.63 2.51
N LEU A 100 4.78 -15.47 2.74
CA LEU A 100 4.16 -14.16 2.60
C LEU A 100 4.46 -13.64 1.21
N LEU A 101 3.42 -13.24 0.48
CA LEU A 101 3.53 -12.54 -0.80
C LEU A 101 3.12 -11.07 -0.62
N TRP A 102 3.74 -10.15 -1.33
CA TRP A 102 3.30 -8.76 -1.42
C TRP A 102 3.70 -8.16 -2.77
N SER A 103 3.12 -7.02 -3.13
CA SER A 103 3.43 -6.30 -4.36
C SER A 103 4.37 -5.12 -4.09
N ASP A 104 5.31 -4.87 -5.01
CA ASP A 104 5.96 -3.58 -5.21
C ASP A 104 5.33 -2.90 -6.42
N ILE A 105 4.29 -2.11 -6.18
CA ILE A 105 3.35 -1.68 -7.23
C ILE A 105 4.07 -0.94 -8.38
N PRO A 106 4.94 0.06 -8.12
CA PRO A 106 5.56 0.84 -9.19
C PRO A 106 6.60 0.04 -9.97
N ASN A 107 7.30 -0.90 -9.33
CA ASN A 107 8.28 -1.78 -9.98
C ASN A 107 7.63 -2.96 -10.72
N ASN A 108 6.30 -3.08 -10.71
CA ASN A 108 5.56 -4.12 -11.43
C ASN A 108 6.01 -5.54 -11.02
N VAL A 109 6.35 -5.75 -9.76
CA VAL A 109 6.83 -7.04 -9.24
C VAL A 109 6.05 -7.46 -8.00
N GLN A 110 5.78 -8.76 -7.89
CA GLN A 110 5.39 -9.38 -6.62
C GLN A 110 6.62 -10.03 -6.00
N MET A 111 6.78 -9.85 -4.70
CA MET A 111 7.83 -10.43 -3.88
C MET A 111 7.26 -11.56 -3.03
N ARG A 112 8.13 -12.48 -2.59
CA ARG A 112 7.78 -13.57 -1.68
C ARG A 112 8.84 -13.70 -0.59
N TYR A 113 8.41 -13.81 0.66
CA TYR A 113 9.19 -14.20 1.81
C TYR A 113 8.84 -15.65 2.20
N LEU A 114 9.83 -16.53 2.25
CA LEU A 114 9.68 -17.90 2.73
C LEU A 114 9.91 -17.95 4.25
N GLU A 115 8.99 -18.59 4.98
CA GLU A 115 9.11 -18.68 6.43
C GLU A 115 10.22 -19.62 6.88
N GLU A 116 10.52 -20.66 6.10
CA GLU A 116 11.44 -21.73 6.48
C GLU A 116 12.90 -21.28 6.66
N ASP A 117 13.37 -20.37 5.80
CA ASP A 117 14.75 -19.89 5.76
C ASP A 117 14.86 -18.36 5.82
N GLY A 118 13.73 -17.66 5.76
CA GLY A 118 13.66 -16.21 5.75
C GLY A 118 14.05 -15.55 4.43
N HIS A 119 14.20 -16.33 3.35
CA HIS A 119 14.60 -15.82 2.04
C HIS A 119 13.51 -14.98 1.41
N VAL A 120 13.91 -13.86 0.79
CA VAL A 120 13.04 -13.02 -0.02
C VAL A 120 13.43 -13.12 -1.49
N SER A 121 12.50 -13.51 -2.34
CA SER A 121 12.68 -13.66 -3.78
C SER A 121 11.63 -12.87 -4.57
N THR A 122 11.91 -12.62 -5.84
CA THR A 122 10.85 -12.29 -6.80
C THR A 122 9.90 -13.48 -6.92
N PHE A 123 8.60 -13.22 -6.85
CA PHE A 123 7.55 -14.21 -7.08
C PHE A 123 6.99 -14.11 -8.50
N ARG A 124 6.71 -12.89 -8.96
CA ARG A 124 6.14 -12.64 -10.29
C ARG A 124 6.61 -11.31 -10.85
N HIS A 125 7.12 -11.34 -12.08
CA HIS A 125 7.51 -10.15 -12.84
C HIS A 125 7.38 -10.44 -14.35
N PRO A 126 6.59 -9.67 -15.12
CA PRO A 126 5.72 -8.57 -14.68
C PRO A 126 4.48 -9.07 -13.90
N SER A 127 3.95 -8.24 -13.00
CA SER A 127 2.76 -8.54 -12.16
C SER A 127 1.49 -7.82 -12.61
N GLY A 128 1.55 -6.98 -13.64
CA GLY A 128 0.43 -6.12 -14.03
C GLY A 128 0.20 -4.95 -13.08
N ASN A 129 1.25 -4.49 -12.39
CA ASN A 129 1.21 -3.54 -11.28
C ASN A 129 0.17 -3.99 -10.25
N SER A 130 0.29 -5.24 -9.79
CA SER A 130 -0.64 -5.76 -8.79
C SER A 130 -0.55 -4.96 -7.51
N ASN A 131 -1.67 -4.78 -6.83
CA ASN A 131 -1.76 -4.19 -5.50
C ASN A 131 -2.14 -5.29 -4.51
N GLY A 132 -3.41 -5.34 -4.08
CA GLY A 132 -3.95 -6.35 -3.19
C GLY A 132 -3.83 -7.77 -3.74
N ASN A 133 -3.55 -8.69 -2.82
CA ASN A 133 -3.48 -10.13 -3.09
C ASN A 133 -4.29 -10.86 -2.01
N THR A 134 -4.85 -12.01 -2.38
CA THR A 134 -5.42 -12.99 -1.44
C THR A 134 -5.29 -14.38 -2.03
N PHE A 135 -5.60 -15.42 -1.26
CA PHE A 135 -5.74 -16.78 -1.77
C PHE A 135 -7.20 -17.23 -1.67
N ASP A 136 -7.65 -17.99 -2.66
CA ASP A 136 -8.94 -18.66 -2.58
C ASP A 136 -8.89 -19.92 -1.70
N TRP A 137 -10.04 -20.56 -1.52
CA TRP A 137 -10.17 -21.77 -0.69
C TRP A 137 -9.39 -22.98 -1.22
N ALA A 138 -8.93 -22.94 -2.48
CA ALA A 138 -8.04 -23.95 -3.04
C ALA A 138 -6.55 -23.55 -2.89
N GLY A 139 -6.25 -22.35 -2.41
CA GLY A 139 -4.88 -21.83 -2.31
C GLY A 139 -4.35 -21.22 -3.60
N ARG A 140 -5.23 -20.90 -4.58
CA ARG A 140 -4.84 -20.15 -5.77
C ARG A 140 -4.79 -18.67 -5.46
N GLN A 141 -3.79 -17.98 -5.98
CA GLN A 141 -3.64 -16.55 -5.76
C GLN A 141 -4.67 -15.78 -6.58
N ILE A 142 -5.33 -14.82 -5.94
CA ILE A 142 -6.11 -13.75 -6.56
C ILE A 142 -5.33 -12.45 -6.41
N ALA A 143 -5.24 -11.66 -7.48
CA ALA A 143 -4.53 -10.39 -7.49
C ALA A 143 -5.35 -9.28 -8.15
N CYS A 144 -5.23 -8.08 -7.59
CA CYS A 144 -5.80 -6.84 -8.11
C CYS A 144 -4.77 -6.12 -8.98
N GLU A 145 -4.90 -6.18 -10.30
CA GLU A 145 -3.95 -5.58 -11.25
C GLU A 145 -4.36 -4.14 -11.61
N HIS A 146 -3.57 -3.14 -11.20
CA HIS A 146 -3.80 -1.75 -11.59
C HIS A 146 -3.57 -1.55 -13.09
N GLY A 147 -2.45 -2.07 -13.61
CA GLY A 147 -2.01 -1.82 -15.00
C GLY A 147 -2.98 -2.42 -16.03
N ASN A 148 -3.52 -3.60 -15.73
CA ASN A 148 -4.47 -4.30 -16.61
C ASN A 148 -5.93 -4.05 -16.25
N ARG A 149 -6.21 -3.22 -15.23
CA ARG A 149 -7.57 -2.81 -14.82
C ARG A 149 -8.49 -4.00 -14.53
N ARG A 150 -7.98 -5.01 -13.84
CA ARG A 150 -8.69 -6.29 -13.65
C ARG A 150 -8.31 -6.99 -12.34
N VAL A 151 -9.20 -7.86 -11.89
CA VAL A 151 -8.95 -8.85 -10.84
C VAL A 151 -8.73 -10.19 -11.53
N VAL A 152 -7.63 -10.86 -11.19
CA VAL A 152 -7.26 -12.15 -11.79
C VAL A 152 -7.09 -13.23 -10.74
N ARG A 153 -7.22 -14.48 -11.14
CA ARG A 153 -6.77 -15.66 -10.41
C ARG A 153 -5.69 -16.37 -11.23
N TYR A 154 -4.57 -16.66 -10.60
CA TYR A 154 -3.52 -17.50 -11.19
C TYR A 154 -3.86 -18.97 -10.94
N GLU A 155 -4.01 -19.74 -12.01
CA GLU A 155 -4.29 -21.17 -11.94
C GLU A 155 -2.99 -21.98 -11.77
N TYR A 156 -3.11 -23.24 -11.35
CA TYR A 156 -1.94 -24.09 -11.08
C TYR A 156 -1.13 -24.44 -12.32
N ASP A 157 -1.76 -24.48 -13.49
CA ASP A 157 -1.09 -24.72 -14.77
C ASP A 157 -0.38 -23.46 -15.31
N GLY A 158 -0.41 -22.36 -14.55
CA GLY A 158 0.18 -21.08 -14.92
C GLY A 158 -0.73 -20.19 -15.77
N THR A 159 -1.93 -20.65 -16.13
CA THR A 159 -2.90 -19.81 -16.83
C THR A 159 -3.49 -18.74 -15.90
N ILE A 160 -4.07 -17.70 -16.50
CA ILE A 160 -4.66 -16.57 -15.78
C ILE A 160 -6.15 -16.51 -16.11
N THR A 161 -6.99 -16.67 -15.07
CA THR A 161 -8.43 -16.45 -15.18
C THR A 161 -8.75 -15.00 -14.80
N VAL A 162 -9.40 -14.25 -15.68
CA VAL A 162 -9.91 -12.91 -15.35
C VAL A 162 -11.23 -13.05 -14.60
N LEU A 163 -11.24 -12.67 -13.32
CA LEU A 163 -12.44 -12.73 -12.47
C LEU A 163 -13.35 -11.51 -12.67
N ALA A 164 -12.75 -10.33 -12.84
CA ALA A 164 -13.49 -9.09 -13.08
C ALA A 164 -12.62 -8.10 -13.87
N HIS A 165 -13.19 -7.45 -14.87
CA HIS A 165 -12.50 -6.40 -15.65
C HIS A 165 -13.45 -5.30 -16.15
N LYS A 166 -14.77 -5.53 -16.15
CA LYS A 166 -15.79 -4.57 -16.55
C LYS A 166 -17.01 -4.62 -15.63
N VAL A 167 -17.67 -3.48 -15.51
CA VAL A 167 -19.01 -3.33 -14.92
C VAL A 167 -19.82 -2.44 -15.85
N ASN A 168 -21.01 -2.88 -16.27
CA ASN A 168 -21.88 -2.16 -17.20
C ASN A 168 -21.16 -1.71 -18.50
N GLY A 169 -20.34 -2.60 -19.05
CA GLY A 169 -19.55 -2.36 -20.26
C GLY A 169 -18.33 -1.44 -20.10
N LYS A 170 -18.15 -0.80 -18.94
CA LYS A 170 -17.00 0.07 -18.63
C LYS A 170 -15.93 -0.71 -17.88
N GLU A 171 -14.67 -0.41 -18.18
CA GLU A 171 -13.54 -1.02 -17.47
C GLU A 171 -13.48 -0.61 -16.00
N LEU A 172 -12.95 -1.48 -15.14
CA LEU A 172 -12.60 -1.11 -13.78
C LEU A 172 -11.51 -0.04 -13.78
N ASN A 173 -11.43 0.79 -12.74
CA ASN A 173 -10.41 1.84 -12.67
C ASN A 173 -9.02 1.26 -12.39
N ALA A 174 -8.83 0.80 -11.15
CA ALA A 174 -7.62 0.18 -10.65
C ALA A 174 -8.06 -0.58 -9.38
N PRO A 175 -8.48 -1.85 -9.50
CA PRO A 175 -8.86 -2.65 -8.33
C PRO A 175 -7.74 -2.59 -7.30
N ASN A 176 -8.05 -2.24 -6.05
CA ASN A 176 -7.03 -1.93 -5.06
C ASN A 176 -6.75 -3.12 -4.14
N ASP A 177 -7.80 -3.64 -3.50
CA ASP A 177 -7.72 -4.76 -2.58
C ASP A 177 -8.93 -5.69 -2.74
N ALA A 178 -8.78 -6.95 -2.31
CA ALA A 178 -9.82 -7.96 -2.39
C ALA A 178 -9.70 -8.99 -1.27
N VAL A 179 -10.84 -9.52 -0.84
CA VAL A 179 -10.93 -10.62 0.12
C VAL A 179 -11.86 -11.70 -0.43
N VAL A 180 -11.57 -12.95 -0.09
CA VAL A 180 -12.44 -14.08 -0.41
C VAL A 180 -13.51 -14.21 0.67
N HIS A 181 -14.77 -14.24 0.26
CA HIS A 181 -15.89 -14.40 1.19
C HIS A 181 -15.88 -15.82 1.80
N PRO A 182 -16.17 -15.96 3.11
CA PRO A 182 -16.30 -17.25 3.79
C PRO A 182 -17.47 -18.11 3.30
#